data_AF-A0AB35XYZ5-F1
#
_entry.id   AF-A0AB35XYZ5-F1
#
_cell.length_a   1.000
_cell.length_b   1.000
_cell.length_c   1.000
_cell.angle_alpha   90.00
_cell.angle_beta   90.00
_cell.angle_gamma   90.00
#
_symmetry.space_group_name_H-M   'P 1'
#
loop_
_entity.id
_entity.type
_entity.pdbx_description
1 polymer ?
#
loop_
_entity_poly.entity_id
_entity_poly.type
_entity_poly.pdbx_seq_one_letter_code
_entity_poly.pdbx_strand_id
1 'polypeptide(L)' 'MLRAKGFVQDENGWVELNATADGLTANAIPKGQEVLIVIGEGLEKERIEVRLKG' A
#
# COMPACT_ATOMS: atom_id res chain seq x y z
N MET A 1 -12.48 -3.49 10.40
CA MET A 1 -11.59 -2.31 10.18
C MET A 1 -10.55 -2.65 9.12
N LEU A 2 -10.17 -1.73 8.22
CA LEU A 2 -9.11 -1.93 7.22
C LEU A 2 -8.11 -0.77 7.29
N ARG A 3 -6.82 -1.10 7.28
CA ARG A 3 -5.71 -0.16 7.18
C ARG A 3 -4.66 -0.71 6.22
N ALA A 4 -4.07 0.16 5.41
CA ALA A 4 -2.89 -0.17 4.63
C ALA A 4 -1.82 0.91 4.82
N LYS A 5 -0.55 0.51 4.90
CA LYS A 5 0.58 1.43 4.87
C LYS A 5 1.73 0.79 4.11
N GLY A 6 2.41 1.55 3.27
CA GLY A 6 3.52 1.01 2.50
C GLY A 6 4.31 2.05 1.73
N PHE A 7 5.36 1.58 1.09
CA PHE A 7 6.14 2.31 0.11
C PHE A 7 6.08 1.52 -1.20
N VAL A 8 5.67 2.20 -2.26
CA VAL A 8 5.56 1.62 -3.60
C VAL A 8 6.33 2.48 -4.58
N GLN A 9 6.76 1.89 -5.68
CA GLN A 9 7.39 2.61 -6.77
C GLN A 9 6.46 2.62 -7.99
N ASP A 10 6.14 3.82 -8.49
CA ASP A 10 5.42 3.99 -9.75
C ASP A 10 6.32 4.66 -10.82
N GLU A 11 5.73 5.02 -11.96
CA GLU A 11 6.44 5.70 -13.06
C GLU A 11 7.00 7.08 -12.66
N ASN A 12 6.48 7.70 -11.60
CA ASN A 12 6.88 9.01 -11.10
C ASN A 12 7.89 8.95 -9.95
N GLY A 13 8.19 7.75 -9.43
CA GLY A 13 9.17 7.52 -8.38
C GLY A 13 8.59 6.82 -7.17
N TRP A 14 9.20 7.04 -6.00
CA TRP A 14 8.77 6.41 -4.76
C TRP A 14 7.65 7.19 -4.08
N VAL A 15 6.67 6.46 -3.56
CA VAL A 15 5.52 7.02 -2.86
C VAL A 15 5.30 6.30 -1.53
N GLU A 16 5.18 7.06 -0.44
CA GLU A 16 4.61 6.57 0.82
C GLU A 16 3.08 6.61 0.74
N LEU A 17 2.44 5.46 0.93
CA LEU A 17 0.99 5.30 0.99
C LEU A 17 0.54 5.04 2.43
N ASN A 18 -0.53 5.71 2.85
CA ASN A 18 -1.27 5.37 4.06
C ASN A 18 -2.77 5.47 3.79
N ALA A 19 -3.49 4.36 3.98
CA ALA A 19 -4.93 4.25 3.82
C ALA A 19 -5.56 3.80 5.13
N THR A 20 -6.54 4.57 5.62
CA THR A 20 -7.37 4.25 6.79
C THR A 20 -8.84 4.41 6.40
N ALA A 21 -9.75 4.14 7.34
CA ALA A 21 -11.17 4.43 7.16
C ALA A 21 -11.46 5.92 6.92
N ASP A 22 -10.59 6.80 7.41
CA ASP A 22 -10.73 8.26 7.31
C ASP A 22 -10.21 8.82 5.98
N GLY A 23 -9.46 8.03 5.20
CA GLY A 23 -8.99 8.43 3.88
C GLY A 23 -7.68 7.79 3.42
N LEU A 24 -7.19 8.27 2.29
CA LEU A 24 -5.97 7.83 1.63
C LEU A 24 -5.02 9.03 1.45
N THR A 25 -3.76 8.83 1.81
CA THR A 25 -2.68 9.80 1.58
C THR A 25 -1.56 9.15 0.78
N ALA A 26 -0.99 9.89 -0.18
CA ALA A 26 0.14 9.49 -1.00
C ALA A 26 1.15 10.63 -1.05
N ASN A 27 2.38 10.40 -0.57
CA ASN A 27 3.44 11.41 -0.53
C ASN A 27 4.66 10.91 -1.31
N ALA A 28 5.20 11.76 -2.19
CA ALA A 28 6.44 11.46 -2.90
C ALA A 28 7.62 11.44 -1.92
N ILE A 29 8.51 10.46 -2.08
CA ILE A 29 9.73 10.31 -1.29
C ILE A 29 10.94 10.09 -2.21
N PRO A 30 12.16 10.48 -1.81
CA PRO A 30 13.33 10.41 -2.68
C PRO A 30 13.86 8.97 -2.89
N LYS A 31 13.68 8.09 -1.92
CA LYS A 31 14.10 6.68 -1.95
C LYS A 31 13.19 5.85 -1.05
N GLY A 32 12.97 4.59 -1.41
CA GLY A 32 12.20 3.64 -0.63
C GLY A 32 12.60 2.19 -0.90
N GLN A 33 11.92 1.26 -0.25
CA GLN A 33 11.93 -0.16 -0.54
C GLN A 33 10.48 -0.60 -0.72
N GLU A 34 10.20 -1.43 -1.72
CA GLU A 34 8.86 -1.94 -1.97
C GLU A 34 8.37 -2.77 -0.78
N VAL A 35 7.38 -2.24 -0.05
CA VAL A 35 6.76 -2.90 1.09
C VAL A 35 5.35 -2.39 1.28
N LEU A 36 4.39 -3.29 1.42
CA LEU A 36 3.00 -2.95 1.71
C LEU A 36 2.48 -3.82 2.85
N ILE A 37 1.96 -3.18 3.89
CA ILE A 37 1.34 -3.81 5.04
C ILE A 37 -0.16 -3.53 4.98
N VAL A 38 -0.96 -4.60 4.93
CA VAL A 38 -2.42 -4.53 4.96
C VAL A 38 -2.92 -5.22 6.22
N ILE A 39 -3.71 -4.50 7.02
CA ILE A 39 -4.26 -4.95 8.29
C ILE A 39 -5.78 -4.83 8.22
N GLY A 40 -6.47 -5.91 8.49
CA GLY A 40 -7.93 -5.93 8.54
C GLY A 40 -8.47 -7.31 8.88
N GLU A 41 -9.77 -7.36 9.13
CA GLU A 41 -10.49 -8.59 9.40
C GLU A 41 -10.98 -9.22 8.09
N GLY A 42 -10.93 -10.54 7.98
CA GLY A 42 -11.43 -11.26 6.81
C GLY A 42 -10.62 -11.03 5.52
N LEU A 43 -9.34 -10.68 5.60
CA LEU A 43 -8.51 -10.45 4.42
C LEU A 43 -8.28 -11.72 3.61
N GLU A 44 -8.60 -11.67 2.32
CA GLU A 44 -8.28 -12.72 1.35
C GLU A 44 -6.88 -12.51 0.77
N LYS A 45 -5.86 -13.04 1.47
CA LYS A 45 -4.44 -12.87 1.11
C LYS A 45 -4.15 -13.17 -0.36
N GLU A 46 -4.67 -14.27 -0.89
CA GLU A 46 -4.41 -14.70 -2.28
C GLU A 46 -4.94 -13.69 -3.31
N ARG A 47 -6.15 -13.17 -3.10
CA ARG A 47 -6.70 -12.11 -3.97
C ARG A 47 -5.89 -10.83 -3.91
N ILE A 48 -5.43 -10.46 -2.70
CA ILE A 48 -4.60 -9.28 -2.49
C ILE A 48 -3.27 -9.44 -3.20
N GLU A 49 -2.59 -10.59 -3.07
CA GLU A 49 -1.32 -10.84 -3.74
C GLU A 49 -1.44 -10.82 -5.27
N VAL A 50 -2.50 -11.41 -5.83
CA VAL A 50 -2.73 -11.38 -7.29
C VAL A 50 -2.88 -9.95 -7.79
N ARG A 51 -3.57 -9.08 -7.04
CA ARG A 51 -3.78 -7.68 -7.44
C ARG A 51 -2.52 -6.82 -7.31
N LEU A 52 -1.57 -7.22 -6.45
CA LEU A 52 -0.31 -6.52 -6.21
C LEU A 52 0.85 -7.01 -7.09
N LYS A 53 0.77 -8.23 -7.62
CA LYS A 53 1.78 -8.81 -8.53
C LYS A 53 1.50 -8.55 -10.02
N GLY A 54 0.38 -7.91 -10.34
CA GLY A 54 -0.03 -7.55 -11.71
C GLY A 54 0.26 -6.11 -12.03
#